data_AF-A0A1B6NVK4-F1
#
_entry.id   AF-A0A1B6NVK4-F1
#
_cell.length_a   1.000
_cell.length_b   1.000
_cell.length_c   1.000
_cell.angle_alpha   90.00
_cell.angle_beta   90.00
_cell.angle_gamma   90.00
#
_symmetry.space_group_name_H-M   'P 1'
#
loop_
_entity.id
_entity.type
_entity.pdbx_description
1 polymer ?
#
loop_
_entity_poly.entity_id
_entity_poly.type
_entity_poly.pdbx_seq_one_letter_code
_entity_poly.pdbx_strand_id
1 'polypeptide(L)'
;MQKVQTGVGEQKNVTLADGSKLHLNTNSVVTVDFSSTARNIVLLKGEAHFEVAHDKSRPFSVTAGNNTVTAVGTAFNMQYVDDNAFELVVTDGKVLVKDRFKASSSNESLFTKRPVAEEGLLMFAGEKATVQGKVEARE
;
A
#
# COMPACT_ATOMS: atom_id res chain seq x y z
N MET A 1 2.44 -15.63 -5.84
CA MET A 1 1.56 -15.22 -4.74
C MET A 1 1.76 -16.05 -3.46
N GLN A 2 2.11 -15.41 -2.36
CA GLN A 2 2.28 -15.97 -1.00
C GLN A 2 1.30 -15.27 -0.05
N LYS A 3 0.60 -16.03 0.82
CA LYS A 3 -0.27 -15.47 1.87
C LYS A 3 0.43 -15.51 3.23
N VAL A 4 0.41 -14.40 3.96
CA VAL A 4 0.89 -14.27 5.34
C VAL A 4 -0.27 -13.77 6.20
N GLN A 5 -0.50 -14.42 7.33
CA GLN A 5 -1.59 -14.06 8.23
C GLN A 5 -1.20 -14.32 9.68
N THR A 6 -1.85 -13.60 10.60
CA THR A 6 -1.74 -13.73 12.05
C THR A 6 -3.14 -13.92 12.67
N GLY A 7 -3.20 -14.72 13.73
CA GLY A 7 -4.39 -14.85 14.58
C GLY A 7 -4.56 -13.67 15.54
N VAL A 8 -5.65 -13.69 16.31
CA VAL A 8 -5.86 -12.72 17.41
C VAL A 8 -4.79 -12.93 18.49
N GLY A 9 -4.07 -11.86 18.83
CA GLY A 9 -2.96 -11.88 19.79
C GLY A 9 -1.62 -12.31 19.21
N GLU A 10 -1.54 -12.65 17.92
CA GLU A 10 -0.31 -13.08 17.26
C GLU A 10 0.36 -11.90 16.52
N GLN A 11 1.68 -11.82 16.60
CA GLN A 11 2.49 -10.95 15.75
C GLN A 11 3.48 -11.79 14.97
N LYS A 12 3.83 -11.36 13.75
CA LYS A 12 4.73 -12.11 12.88
C LYS A 12 5.66 -11.21 12.10
N ASN A 13 6.94 -11.56 12.12
CA ASN A 13 7.98 -10.89 11.33
C ASN A 13 8.37 -11.82 10.17
N VAL A 14 8.36 -11.29 8.95
CA VAL A 14 8.68 -12.04 7.72
C VAL A 14 9.67 -11.23 6.89
N THR A 15 10.77 -11.86 6.50
CA THR A 15 11.65 -11.33 5.46
C THR A 15 11.13 -11.77 4.10
N LEU A 16 10.85 -10.81 3.22
CA LEU A 16 10.35 -11.04 1.87
C LEU A 16 11.49 -11.37 0.90
N ALA A 17 11.15 -11.91 -0.27
CA ALA A 17 12.12 -12.38 -1.25
C ALA A 17 13.00 -11.26 -1.86
N ASP A 18 12.60 -10.00 -1.74
CA ASP A 18 13.37 -8.82 -2.18
C ASP A 18 14.26 -8.24 -1.06
N GLY A 19 14.27 -8.85 0.13
CA GLY A 19 14.98 -8.37 1.31
C GLY A 19 14.20 -7.37 2.17
N SER A 20 12.99 -6.97 1.76
CA SER A 20 12.11 -6.14 2.59
C SER A 20 11.63 -6.90 3.83
N LYS A 21 11.32 -6.19 4.91
CA LYS A 21 10.72 -6.79 6.10
C LYS A 21 9.25 -6.43 6.22
N LEU A 22 8.46 -7.42 6.59
CA LEU A 22 7.03 -7.33 6.81
C LEU A 22 6.73 -7.74 8.26
N HIS A 23 6.18 -6.81 9.03
CA HIS A 23 5.76 -7.02 10.40
C HIS A 23 4.23 -6.98 10.45
N LEU A 24 3.59 -8.11 10.69
CA LEU A 24 2.13 -8.20 10.88
C LEU A 24 1.81 -8.08 12.36
N ASN A 25 0.84 -7.21 12.68
CA ASN A 25 0.24 -7.16 13.99
C ASN A 25 -0.87 -8.23 14.13
N THR A 26 -1.57 -8.24 15.27
CA THR A 26 -2.72 -9.11 15.54
C THR A 26 -3.76 -9.12 14.42
N ASN A 27 -4.36 -10.28 14.14
CA ASN A 27 -5.53 -10.44 13.27
C ASN A 27 -5.36 -9.81 11.87
N SER A 28 -4.18 -9.97 11.28
CA SER A 28 -3.79 -9.30 10.04
C SER A 28 -3.62 -10.30 8.90
N VAL A 29 -3.90 -9.87 7.68
CA VAL A 29 -3.78 -10.70 6.47
C VAL A 29 -3.16 -9.89 5.34
N VAL A 30 -2.06 -10.41 4.81
CA VAL A 30 -1.33 -9.85 3.68
C VAL A 30 -1.13 -10.91 2.61
N THR A 31 -1.29 -10.51 1.35
CA THR A 31 -0.87 -11.33 0.20
C THR A 31 0.27 -10.62 -0.53
N VAL A 32 1.28 -11.38 -0.90
CA VAL A 32 2.50 -10.89 -1.54
C VAL A 32 2.60 -11.52 -2.92
N ASP A 33 2.76 -10.70 -3.94
CA ASP A 33 2.94 -11.14 -5.31
C ASP A 33 4.06 -10.33 -6.00
N PHE A 34 5.24 -10.93 -6.04
CA PHE A 34 6.42 -10.33 -6.63
C PHE A 34 6.66 -10.92 -8.00
N SER A 35 7.01 -10.05 -8.95
CA SER A 35 7.42 -10.41 -10.29
C SER A 35 8.83 -9.87 -10.59
N SER A 36 9.29 -10.09 -11.82
CA SER A 36 10.54 -9.50 -12.32
C SER A 36 10.47 -7.98 -12.46
N THR A 37 9.28 -7.38 -12.50
CA THR A 37 9.08 -5.94 -12.76
C THR A 37 8.38 -5.19 -11.64
N ALA A 38 7.71 -5.88 -10.72
CA ALA A 38 6.92 -5.24 -9.67
C ALA A 38 6.92 -6.04 -8.37
N ARG A 39 6.73 -5.33 -7.25
CA ARG A 39 6.56 -5.90 -5.91
C ARG A 39 5.18 -5.51 -5.41
N ASN A 40 4.17 -6.32 -5.70
CA ASN A 40 2.80 -6.05 -5.32
C ASN A 40 2.43 -6.76 -4.03
N ILE A 41 1.74 -6.04 -3.16
CA ILE A 41 1.24 -6.54 -1.89
C ILE A 41 -0.20 -6.08 -1.73
N VAL A 42 -1.06 -6.92 -1.18
CA VAL A 42 -2.41 -6.52 -0.77
C VAL A 42 -2.54 -6.75 0.73
N LEU A 43 -2.76 -5.67 1.48
CA LEU A 43 -3.24 -5.73 2.86
C LEU A 43 -4.75 -5.94 2.80
N LEU A 44 -5.21 -7.10 3.25
CA LEU A 44 -6.63 -7.46 3.23
C LEU A 44 -7.32 -7.11 4.55
N LYS A 45 -6.56 -7.08 5.65
CA LYS A 45 -7.08 -6.87 6.99
C LYS A 45 -5.96 -6.54 7.98
N GLY A 46 -6.30 -5.79 9.02
CA GLY A 46 -5.47 -5.58 10.19
C GLY A 46 -4.40 -4.52 9.96
N GLU A 47 -3.20 -4.78 10.46
CA GLU A 47 -2.09 -3.84 10.47
C GLU A 47 -0.79 -4.51 10.03
N ALA A 48 -0.05 -3.80 9.18
CA ALA A 48 1.25 -4.22 8.69
C ALA A 48 2.22 -3.04 8.63
N HIS A 49 3.41 -3.24 9.19
CA HIS A 49 4.56 -2.35 9.01
C HIS A 49 5.53 -2.95 7.98
N PHE A 50 5.98 -2.10 7.06
CA PHE A 50 6.86 -2.45 5.96
C PHE A 50 8.18 -1.69 6.08
N GLU A 51 9.29 -2.42 6.10
CA GLU A 51 10.64 -1.87 5.87
C GLU A 51 11.07 -2.27 4.46
N VAL A 52 10.96 -1.36 3.51
CA VAL A 52 11.11 -1.66 2.09
C VAL A 52 12.58 -1.57 1.67
N ALA A 53 13.10 -2.65 1.09
CA ALA A 53 14.41 -2.66 0.47
C ALA A 53 14.45 -1.69 -0.73
N HIS A 54 15.56 -0.95 -0.84
CA HIS A 54 15.74 0.04 -1.90
C HIS A 54 15.91 -0.66 -3.27
N ASP A 55 14.92 -0.51 -4.14
CA ASP A 55 14.97 -0.99 -5.53
C ASP A 55 14.08 -0.08 -6.38
N LYS A 56 14.71 0.83 -7.14
CA LYS A 56 14.02 1.77 -8.04
C LYS A 56 13.49 1.09 -9.30
N SER A 57 14.03 -0.07 -9.67
CA SER A 57 13.67 -0.77 -10.90
C SER A 57 12.37 -1.54 -10.78
N ARG A 58 12.00 -1.94 -9.54
CA ARG A 58 10.75 -2.64 -9.23
C ARG A 58 10.02 -1.90 -8.11
N PRO A 59 9.01 -1.07 -8.41
CA PRO A 59 8.26 -0.36 -7.38
C PRO A 59 7.64 -1.31 -6.34
N PHE A 60 7.58 -0.87 -5.08
CA PHE A 60 6.91 -1.59 -4.00
C PHE A 60 5.53 -0.99 -3.78
N SER A 61 4.49 -1.74 -4.10
CA SER A 61 3.10 -1.26 -4.09
C SER A 61 2.28 -2.07 -3.11
N VAL A 62 1.72 -1.41 -2.10
CA VAL A 62 0.77 -1.99 -1.15
C VAL A 62 -0.61 -1.48 -1.45
N THR A 63 -1.52 -2.39 -1.70
CA THR A 63 -2.92 -2.12 -1.94
C THR A 63 -3.73 -2.35 -0.68
N ALA A 64 -4.62 -1.40 -0.36
CA ALA A 64 -5.63 -1.52 0.70
C ALA A 64 -6.94 -0.91 0.19
N GLY A 65 -8.01 -1.71 0.11
CA GLY A 65 -9.26 -1.32 -0.54
C GLY A 65 -9.02 -0.91 -1.98
N ASN A 66 -9.55 0.23 -2.41
CA ASN A 66 -9.30 0.82 -3.72
C ASN A 66 -8.00 1.66 -3.82
N ASN A 67 -7.23 1.81 -2.75
CA ASN A 67 -6.01 2.62 -2.79
C ASN A 67 -4.76 1.78 -3.00
N THR A 68 -3.74 2.40 -3.61
CA THR A 68 -2.40 1.86 -3.76
C THR A 68 -1.39 2.85 -3.18
N VAL A 69 -0.58 2.36 -2.24
CA VAL A 69 0.54 3.07 -1.64
C VAL A 69 1.83 2.56 -2.27
N THR A 70 2.60 3.43 -2.92
CA THR A 70 3.84 3.07 -3.61
C THR A 70 5.05 3.64 -2.90
N ALA A 71 6.04 2.79 -2.65
CA ALA A 71 7.26 3.07 -1.91
C ALA A 71 8.51 2.77 -2.75
N VAL A 72 9.58 3.54 -2.52
CA VAL A 72 10.91 3.32 -3.10
C VAL A 72 11.96 3.43 -2.01
N GLY A 73 12.14 2.35 -1.24
CA GLY A 73 13.06 2.32 -0.09
C GLY A 73 12.59 3.22 1.06
N THR A 74 11.57 2.78 1.78
CA THR A 74 10.89 3.53 2.84
C THR A 74 10.51 2.62 4.00
N ALA A 75 10.19 3.23 5.14
CA ALA A 75 9.51 2.53 6.21
C ALA A 75 8.14 3.19 6.47
N PHE A 76 7.08 2.38 6.56
CA PHE A 76 5.73 2.88 6.80
C PHE A 76 4.83 1.80 7.43
N ASN A 77 3.82 2.25 8.16
CA ASN A 77 2.78 1.43 8.77
C ASN A 77 1.44 1.67 8.09
N MET A 78 0.69 0.61 7.85
CA MET A 78 -0.70 0.67 7.38
C MET A 78 -1.60 -0.12 8.32
N GLN A 79 -2.69 0.49 8.76
CA GLN A 79 -3.67 -0.13 9.65
C GLN A 79 -5.08 0.16 9.17
N TYR A 80 -5.88 -0.88 8.92
CA TYR A 80 -7.32 -0.70 8.76
C TYR A 80 -7.95 -0.17 10.05
N VAL A 81 -8.63 0.96 9.97
CA VAL A 81 -9.38 1.55 11.09
C VAL A 81 -10.87 1.19 11.01
N ASP A 82 -11.38 0.96 9.80
CA ASP A 82 -12.68 0.37 9.50
C ASP A 82 -12.65 -0.30 8.11
N ASP A 83 -13.78 -0.85 7.65
CA ASP A 83 -13.87 -1.55 6.36
C ASP A 83 -13.65 -0.64 5.12
N ASN A 84 -13.70 0.68 5.32
CA ASN A 84 -13.62 1.69 4.27
C ASN A 84 -12.49 2.70 4.50
N ALA A 85 -11.59 2.48 5.46
CA ALA A 85 -10.51 3.39 5.75
C ALA A 85 -9.31 2.69 6.39
N PHE A 86 -8.12 3.19 6.08
CA PHE A 86 -6.90 2.82 6.76
C PHE A 86 -6.11 4.06 7.16
N GLU A 87 -5.40 3.94 8.26
CA GLU A 87 -4.31 4.85 8.61
C GLU A 87 -3.03 4.45 7.91
N LEU A 88 -2.30 5.46 7.44
CA LEU A 88 -0.96 5.35 6.90
C LEU A 88 -0.04 6.28 7.69
N VAL A 89 1.04 5.73 8.21
CA VAL A 89 2.09 6.48 8.90
C VAL A 89 3.42 6.21 8.22
N VAL A 90 4.12 7.24 7.78
CA VAL A 90 5.44 7.11 7.16
C VAL A 90 6.50 7.37 8.21
N THR A 91 7.35 6.37 8.47
CA THR A 91 8.41 6.46 9.48
C THR A 91 9.75 6.82 8.85
N ASP A 92 9.97 6.47 7.58
CA ASP A 92 11.17 6.85 6.82
C ASP A 92 10.89 7.00 5.31
N GLY A 93 11.59 7.93 4.67
CA GLY A 93 11.49 8.17 3.23
C GLY A 93 10.18 8.86 2.80
N LYS A 94 9.61 8.40 1.68
CA LYS A 94 8.39 8.98 1.08
C LYS A 94 7.53 7.97 0.34
N VAL A 95 6.22 8.07 0.47
CA VAL A 95 5.26 7.18 -0.18
C VAL A 95 4.29 7.98 -1.04
N LEU A 96 3.85 7.39 -2.15
CA LEU A 96 2.84 7.97 -3.03
C LEU A 96 1.54 7.16 -2.92
N VAL A 97 0.46 7.80 -2.51
CA VAL A 97 -0.87 7.21 -2.41
C VAL A 97 -1.71 7.58 -3.63
N LYS A 98 -2.23 6.59 -4.35
CA LYS A 98 -3.13 6.77 -5.50
C LYS A 98 -4.41 5.98 -5.31
N ASP A 99 -5.54 6.54 -5.74
CA ASP A 99 -6.82 5.83 -5.86
C ASP A 99 -6.85 5.07 -7.19
N ARG A 100 -7.09 3.75 -7.15
CA ARG A 100 -7.16 2.89 -8.34
C ARG A 100 -8.32 3.24 -9.27
N PHE A 101 -9.42 3.84 -8.79
CA PHE A 101 -10.58 4.13 -9.64
C PHE A 101 -10.56 5.51 -10.32
N LYS A 102 -9.77 6.48 -9.84
CA LYS A 102 -9.57 7.74 -10.60
C LYS A 102 -8.76 7.54 -11.89
N ALA A 103 -7.94 6.49 -11.96
CA ALA A 103 -7.10 6.22 -13.12
C ALA A 103 -7.82 5.50 -14.28
N SER A 104 -9.02 4.94 -14.07
CA SER A 104 -9.72 4.14 -15.10
C SER A 104 -10.97 4.80 -15.70
N SER A 105 -11.31 6.03 -15.32
CA SER A 105 -12.54 6.73 -15.75
C SER A 105 -12.25 7.98 -16.59
N SER A 106 -11.37 7.88 -17.59
CA SER A 106 -11.18 8.97 -18.55
C SER A 106 -12.04 8.72 -19.80
N ASN A 107 -13.32 9.12 -19.71
CA ASN A 107 -14.08 9.48 -20.90
C ASN A 107 -14.67 10.88 -20.71
N GLU A 108 -13.80 11.87 -20.56
CA GLU A 108 -14.11 13.28 -20.84
C GLU A 108 -12.92 13.84 -21.62
N SER A 109 -12.97 13.61 -22.93
CA SER A 109 -12.34 14.51 -23.88
C SER A 109 -12.92 15.91 -23.62
N LEU A 110 -12.05 16.92 -23.58
CA LEU A 110 -12.26 18.30 -24.07
C LEU A 110 -11.39 19.28 -23.23
N PHE A 111 -10.28 19.71 -23.84
CA PHE A 111 -9.50 20.92 -23.55
C PHE A 111 -8.77 21.02 -22.19
N THR A 112 -7.47 20.71 -22.17
CA THR A 112 -6.39 21.68 -21.87
C THR A 112 -5.02 21.00 -21.91
N LYS A 113 -4.07 21.62 -22.61
CA LYS A 113 -2.64 21.25 -22.58
C LYS A 113 -2.04 21.55 -21.20
N ARG A 114 -2.09 20.58 -20.30
CA ARG A 114 -1.13 20.39 -19.19
C ARG A 114 -0.90 18.88 -19.09
N PRO A 115 0.35 18.38 -18.95
CA PRO A 115 0.53 16.97 -18.62
C PRO A 115 -0.17 16.74 -17.29
N VAL A 116 -1.22 15.93 -17.32
CA VAL A 116 -1.93 15.46 -16.14
C VAL A 116 -0.92 14.63 -15.35
N ALA A 117 -0.23 15.24 -14.38
CA ALA A 117 0.10 14.47 -13.18
C ALA A 117 -1.27 14.13 -12.58
N GLU A 118 -1.75 12.90 -12.62
CA GLU A 118 -1.37 11.86 -11.66
C GLU A 118 -1.33 12.39 -10.21
N GLU A 119 -2.29 13.23 -9.82
CA GLU A 119 -2.45 13.72 -8.44
C GLU A 119 -2.73 12.54 -7.49
N GLY A 120 -1.65 11.96 -6.97
CA GLY A 120 -1.64 11.12 -5.78
C GLY A 120 -1.16 11.95 -4.58
N LEU A 121 -1.52 11.51 -3.37
CA LEU A 121 -1.03 12.14 -2.14
C LEU A 121 0.41 11.66 -1.88
N LEU A 122 1.37 12.56 -1.99
CA LEU A 122 2.76 12.29 -1.59
C LEU A 122 2.89 12.53 -0.09
N MET A 123 3.37 11.52 0.64
CA MET A 123 3.63 11.61 2.08
C MET A 123 5.11 11.38 2.39
N PHE A 124 5.61 12.02 3.45
CA PHE A 124 6.99 12.01 3.91
C PHE A 124 7.11 11.48 5.34
N ALA A 125 8.32 11.07 5.73
CA ALA A 125 8.63 10.66 7.09
C ALA A 125 8.10 11.65 8.14
N GLY A 126 7.42 11.11 9.16
CA GLY A 126 6.75 11.88 10.21
C GLY A 126 5.29 12.22 9.90
N GLU A 127 4.81 11.99 8.67
CA GLU A 127 3.42 12.24 8.31
C GLU A 127 2.52 11.04 8.59
N LYS A 128 1.29 11.36 9.01
CA LYS A 128 0.19 10.43 9.25
C LYS A 128 -1.04 10.92 8.49
N ALA A 129 -1.73 10.01 7.81
CA ALA A 129 -2.97 10.30 7.13
C ALA A 129 -3.97 9.15 7.32
N THR A 130 -5.25 9.49 7.42
CA THR A 130 -6.34 8.52 7.29
C THR A 130 -6.84 8.58 5.85
N VAL A 131 -6.71 7.47 5.14
CA VAL A 131 -7.10 7.35 3.73
C VAL A 131 -8.39 6.54 3.67
N GLN A 132 -9.44 7.13 3.09
CA GLN A 132 -10.66 6.40 2.79
C GLN A 132 -10.42 5.49 1.59
N GLY A 133 -10.71 4.21 1.75
CA GLY A 133 -10.78 3.28 0.64
C GLY A 133 -11.87 2.24 0.79
N LYS A 134 -12.88 2.31 -0.08
CA LYS A 134 -13.91 1.27 -0.17
C LYS A 134 -13.26 -0.08 -0.45
N VAL A 135 -13.46 -1.04 0.45
CA VAL A 135 -13.32 -2.46 0.12
C VAL A 135 -14.65 -2.85 -0.52
N GLU A 136 -14.70 -2.96 -1.85
CA GLU A 136 -15.83 -3.68 -2.45
C GLU A 136 -15.74 -5.12 -1.97
N ALA A 137 -16.62 -5.47 -1.03
CA ALA A 137 -16.86 -6.85 -0.66
C ALA A 137 -17.26 -7.58 -1.94
N ARG A 138 -16.34 -8.36 -2.51
CA ARG A 138 -16.75 -9.41 -3.42
C ARG A 138 -17.40 -10.47 -2.52
N GLU A 139 -18.74 -10.46 -2.52
CA GLU A 139 -19.56 -11.61 -2.12
C GLU A 139 -19.11 -12.89 -2.84
#